data_AF-A0A6I1NS48-F1
#
_entry.id   AF-A0A6I1NS48-F1
#
_cell.length_a   1.000
_cell.length_b   1.000
_cell.length_c   1.000
_cell.angle_alpha   90.00
_cell.angle_beta   90.00
_cell.angle_gamma   90.00
#
_symmetry.space_group_name_H-M   'P 1'
#
loop_
_entity.id
_entity.type
_entity.pdbx_description
1 polymer ?
#
loop_
_entity_poly.entity_id
_entity_poly.type
_entity_poly.pdbx_seq_one_letter_code
_entity_poly.pdbx_strand_id
1 'polypeptide(L)'
;TLLPGVSVLRDTLFEKAEQYRDVVKVGRTHLQDATPITLGQEIGGWFEQIDYALAAIQHNLTGLYDLAIGGTAAGTGLNSHPQFGDECARVSAELTGYPFKSCANKFFALSAHDALVNTSAAIRTLAMALMKIANDVRWLASGPRCGIGEIDIPENEPGSSIMPGKVNPTQC
;
A
#
# COMPACT_ATOMS: atom_id res chain seq x y z
N THR A 1 9.16 2.56 -6.99
CA THR A 1 8.23 1.42 -7.25
C THR A 1 7.34 1.21 -6.04
N LEU A 2 6.18 0.55 -6.20
CA LEU A 2 5.12 0.45 -5.18
C LEU A 2 5.59 -0.14 -3.83
N LEU A 3 6.11 -1.38 -3.83
CA LEU A 3 6.49 -2.07 -2.60
C LEU A 3 7.60 -1.31 -1.83
N PRO A 4 8.71 -0.86 -2.46
CA PRO A 4 9.72 -0.08 -1.74
C PRO A 4 9.17 1.25 -1.20
N GLY A 5 8.36 1.98 -1.97
CA GLY A 5 7.80 3.26 -1.54
C GLY A 5 6.87 3.12 -0.34
N VAL A 6 6.01 2.10 -0.35
CA VAL A 6 5.09 1.81 0.75
C VAL A 6 5.84 1.22 1.96
N SER A 7 6.93 0.49 1.75
CA SER A 7 7.78 -0.01 2.85
C SER A 7 8.48 1.13 3.58
N VAL A 8 8.97 2.15 2.86
CA VAL A 8 9.53 3.36 3.48
C VAL A 8 8.49 4.06 4.36
N LEU A 9 7.25 4.20 3.87
CA LEU A 9 6.16 4.76 4.68
C LEU A 9 5.88 3.90 5.91
N ARG A 10 5.78 2.58 5.76
CA ARG A 10 5.57 1.64 6.86
C ARG A 10 6.66 1.81 7.93
N ASP A 11 7.92 1.79 7.54
CA ASP A 11 9.04 1.87 8.48
C ASP A 11 9.09 3.24 9.17
N THR A 12 8.76 4.31 8.44
CA THR A 12 8.59 5.64 9.02
C THR A 12 7.48 5.67 10.09
N LEU A 13 6.34 5.02 9.83
CA LEU A 13 5.24 4.93 10.79
C LEU A 13 5.65 4.14 12.04
N PHE A 14 6.41 3.05 11.87
CA PHE A 14 6.95 2.29 12.99
C PHE A 14 7.87 3.15 13.87
N GLU A 15 8.84 3.85 13.26
CA GLU A 15 9.73 4.76 13.97
C GLU A 15 8.96 5.87 14.72
N LYS A 16 7.92 6.42 14.10
CA LYS A 16 7.05 7.42 14.73
C LYS A 16 6.22 6.84 15.88
N ALA A 17 5.72 5.61 15.74
CA ALA A 17 5.00 4.94 16.81
C ALA A 17 5.90 4.77 18.05
N GLU A 18 7.14 4.34 17.86
CA GLU A 18 8.13 4.23 18.94
C GLU A 18 8.52 5.59 19.51
N GLN A 19 8.73 6.60 18.67
CA GLN A 19 9.04 7.96 19.10
C GLN A 19 7.97 8.55 20.03
N TYR A 20 6.69 8.26 19.77
CA TYR A 20 5.56 8.81 20.51
C TYR A 20 4.90 7.83 21.48
N ARG A 21 5.58 6.73 21.82
CA ARG A 21 5.06 5.64 22.66
C ARG A 21 4.50 6.09 24.00
N ASP A 22 5.09 7.14 24.60
CA ASP A 22 4.74 7.63 25.94
C ASP A 22 3.89 8.92 25.93
N VAL A 23 3.54 9.44 24.74
CA VAL A 23 2.73 10.67 24.62
C VAL A 23 1.25 10.32 24.79
N VAL A 24 0.70 10.55 25.98
CA VAL A 24 -0.72 10.30 26.28
C VAL A 24 -1.61 11.38 25.63
N LYS A 25 -2.68 10.94 24.97
CA LYS A 25 -3.72 11.78 24.36
C LYS A 25 -5.12 11.23 24.65
N VAL A 26 -6.15 12.03 24.37
CA VAL A 26 -7.54 11.57 24.42
C VAL A 26 -7.84 10.72 23.17
N GLY A 27 -8.41 9.53 23.37
CA GLY A 27 -8.98 8.75 22.27
C GLY A 27 -10.27 9.39 21.78
N ARG A 28 -10.66 9.16 20.52
CA ARG A 28 -11.96 9.59 20.00
C ARG A 28 -12.68 8.47 19.27
N THR A 29 -13.91 8.18 19.67
CA THR A 29 -14.82 7.25 18.96
C THR A 29 -16.07 8.01 18.55
N HIS A 30 -16.54 7.82 17.32
CA HIS A 30 -17.62 8.64 16.75
C HIS A 30 -17.35 10.17 16.83
N LEU A 31 -16.08 10.57 16.78
CA LEU A 31 -15.61 11.95 16.98
C LEU A 31 -15.89 12.56 18.37
N GLN A 32 -16.31 11.75 19.35
CA GLN A 32 -16.53 12.16 20.73
C GLN A 32 -15.33 11.75 21.61
N ASP A 33 -15.12 12.47 22.70
CA ASP A 33 -14.07 12.16 23.68
C ASP A 33 -14.26 10.75 24.27
N ALA A 34 -13.17 10.00 24.36
CA ALA A 34 -13.13 8.64 24.90
C ALA A 34 -11.99 8.49 25.94
N THR A 35 -11.69 7.24 26.32
CA THR A 35 -10.59 6.94 27.24
C THR A 35 -9.22 7.29 26.64
N PRO A 36 -8.21 7.61 27.47
CA PRO A 36 -6.86 7.91 26.98
C PRO A 36 -6.20 6.75 26.25
N ILE A 37 -5.37 7.10 25.26
CA ILE A 37 -4.43 6.23 24.55
C ILE A 37 -3.08 6.95 24.44
N THR A 38 -2.02 6.30 23.98
CA THR A 38 -0.81 7.02 23.55
C THR A 38 -0.84 7.29 22.04
N LEU A 39 -0.22 8.38 21.61
CA LEU A 39 -0.06 8.69 20.19
C LEU A 39 0.71 7.56 19.47
N GLY A 40 1.68 6.94 20.14
CA GLY A 40 2.37 5.75 19.63
C GLY A 40 1.43 4.57 19.38
N GLN A 41 0.43 4.32 20.24
CA GLN A 41 -0.58 3.28 20.00
C GLN A 41 -1.44 3.58 18.76
N GLU A 42 -1.83 4.84 18.56
CA GLU A 42 -2.61 5.26 17.39
C GLU A 42 -1.82 5.07 16.08
N ILE A 43 -0.56 5.54 16.04
CA ILE A 43 0.34 5.38 14.88
C ILE A 43 0.69 3.91 14.65
N GLY A 44 0.84 3.12 15.72
CA GLY A 44 1.03 1.67 15.63
C GLY A 44 -0.10 0.99 14.85
N GLY A 45 -1.35 1.44 15.05
CA GLY A 45 -2.48 0.98 14.25
C GLY A 45 -2.42 1.41 12.77
N TRP A 46 -1.74 2.51 12.44
CA TRP A 46 -1.47 2.90 11.04
C TRP A 46 -0.41 2.01 10.41
N PHE A 47 0.68 1.75 11.13
CA PHE A 47 1.74 0.82 10.72
C PHE A 47 1.15 -0.57 10.37
N GLU A 48 0.36 -1.16 11.26
CA GLU A 48 -0.23 -2.49 11.08
C GLU A 48 -1.15 -2.56 9.84
N GLN A 49 -1.92 -1.50 9.55
CA GLN A 49 -2.75 -1.45 8.34
C GLN A 49 -1.91 -1.47 7.05
N ILE A 50 -0.76 -0.79 7.04
CA ILE A 50 0.15 -0.79 5.88
C ILE A 50 0.85 -2.15 5.75
N ASP A 51 1.35 -2.73 6.85
CA ASP A 51 2.05 -4.01 6.83
C ASP A 51 1.13 -5.15 6.38
N TYR A 52 -0.10 -5.19 6.89
CA TYR A 52 -1.11 -6.15 6.45
C TYR A 52 -1.41 -6.05 4.94
N ALA A 53 -1.56 -4.82 4.42
CA ALA A 53 -1.83 -4.62 3.00
C ALA A 53 -0.63 -5.00 2.11
N LEU A 54 0.60 -4.73 2.57
CA LEU A 54 1.82 -5.14 1.88
C LEU A 54 1.94 -6.66 1.79
N ALA A 55 1.69 -7.38 2.89
CA ALA A 55 1.72 -8.84 2.92
C ALA A 55 0.71 -9.43 1.91
N ALA A 56 -0.49 -8.88 1.82
CA ALA A 56 -1.50 -9.30 0.85
C ALA A 56 -1.06 -9.07 -0.60
N ILE A 57 -0.45 -7.92 -0.91
CA ILE A 57 0.08 -7.62 -2.25
C ILE A 57 1.22 -8.60 -2.60
N GLN A 58 2.14 -8.85 -1.67
CA GLN A 58 3.27 -9.76 -1.86
C GLN A 58 2.80 -11.20 -2.10
N HIS A 59 1.81 -11.67 -1.33
CA HIS A 59 1.23 -13.00 -1.53
C HIS A 59 0.69 -13.18 -2.96
N ASN A 60 -0.01 -12.16 -3.47
CA ASN A 60 -0.63 -12.18 -4.79
C ASN A 60 0.39 -12.15 -5.95
N LEU A 61 1.65 -11.77 -5.70
CA LEU A 61 2.70 -11.81 -6.74
C LEU A 61 2.88 -13.21 -7.33
N THR A 62 2.65 -14.26 -6.54
CA THR A 62 2.77 -15.65 -6.98
C THR A 62 1.93 -15.92 -8.24
N GLY A 63 0.70 -15.39 -8.29
CA GLY A 63 -0.17 -15.55 -9.46
C GLY A 63 0.15 -14.60 -10.61
N LEU A 64 0.84 -13.48 -10.36
CA LEU A 64 1.30 -12.57 -11.41
C LEU A 64 2.52 -13.08 -12.16
N TYR A 65 3.29 -13.99 -11.54
CA TYR A 65 4.42 -14.65 -12.19
C TYR A 65 4.02 -15.77 -13.15
N ASP A 66 2.75 -16.19 -13.14
CA ASP A 66 2.21 -17.18 -14.07
C ASP A 66 1.91 -16.56 -15.44
N LEU A 67 2.71 -16.92 -16.44
CA LEU A 67 2.58 -16.45 -17.81
C LEU A 67 1.70 -17.38 -18.65
N ALA A 68 0.74 -16.81 -19.39
CA ALA A 68 -0.06 -17.53 -20.39
C ALA A 68 0.73 -17.94 -21.65
N ILE A 69 2.02 -17.58 -21.73
CA ILE A 69 2.89 -17.79 -22.89
C ILE A 69 2.99 -19.27 -23.29
N GLY A 70 2.91 -19.55 -24.58
CA GLY A 70 2.80 -20.93 -25.11
C GLY A 70 1.36 -21.45 -25.18
N GLY A 71 0.38 -20.78 -24.60
CA GLY A 71 -1.05 -21.13 -24.75
C GLY A 71 -1.62 -20.87 -26.15
N THR A 72 -1.01 -19.97 -26.93
CA THR A 72 -1.45 -19.56 -28.28
C THR A 72 -2.89 -19.05 -28.29
N ALA A 73 -3.68 -19.32 -29.33
CA ALA A 73 -5.00 -18.72 -29.53
C ALA A 73 -6.05 -19.13 -28.48
N ALA A 74 -6.03 -20.40 -28.03
CA ALA A 74 -7.11 -20.96 -27.22
C ALA A 74 -6.62 -21.80 -26.02
N GLY A 75 -5.33 -21.75 -25.69
CA GLY A 75 -4.74 -22.52 -24.59
C GLY A 75 -4.20 -23.90 -24.98
N THR A 76 -4.40 -24.32 -26.23
CA THR A 76 -3.98 -25.65 -26.73
C THR A 76 -2.51 -25.75 -27.08
N GLY A 77 -1.82 -24.61 -27.27
CA GLY A 77 -0.46 -24.56 -27.79
C GLY A 77 -0.32 -24.85 -29.28
N LEU A 78 -1.41 -24.81 -30.06
CA LEU A 78 -1.37 -25.03 -31.50
C LEU A 78 -0.44 -24.02 -32.20
N ASN A 79 0.45 -24.52 -33.05
CA ASN A 79 1.50 -23.74 -33.72
C ASN A 79 2.58 -23.17 -32.77
N SER A 80 2.77 -23.77 -31.58
CA SER A 80 3.90 -23.48 -30.70
C SER A 80 4.78 -24.71 -30.53
N HIS A 81 6.09 -24.50 -30.41
CA HIS A 81 7.00 -25.59 -30.04
C HIS A 81 6.69 -26.06 -28.62
N PRO A 82 6.71 -27.37 -28.29
CA PRO A 82 6.34 -27.87 -26.97
C PRO A 82 7.09 -27.24 -25.80
N GLN A 83 8.33 -26.81 -26.01
CA GLN A 83 9.17 -26.16 -24.99
C GLN A 83 9.07 -24.64 -24.96
N PHE A 84 8.37 -24.02 -25.91
CA PHE A 84 8.38 -22.57 -26.10
C PHE A 84 7.89 -21.80 -24.87
N GLY A 85 6.80 -22.24 -24.25
CA GLY A 85 6.23 -21.57 -23.08
C GLY A 85 7.19 -21.53 -21.88
N ASP A 86 7.86 -22.66 -21.61
CA ASP A 86 8.80 -22.78 -20.49
C ASP A 86 10.10 -22.03 -20.77
N GLU A 87 10.64 -22.12 -21.99
CA GLU A 87 11.87 -21.39 -22.35
C GLU A 87 11.65 -19.87 -22.35
N CYS A 88 10.53 -19.38 -22.89
CA CYS A 88 10.21 -17.95 -22.82
C CYS A 88 10.05 -17.46 -21.38
N ALA A 89 9.41 -18.25 -20.52
CA ALA A 89 9.28 -17.90 -19.11
C ALA A 89 10.65 -17.89 -18.40
N ARG A 90 11.50 -18.89 -18.66
CA ARG A 90 12.87 -18.95 -18.12
C ARG A 90 13.70 -17.74 -18.53
N VAL A 91 13.72 -17.40 -19.82
CA VAL A 91 14.42 -16.21 -20.33
C VAL A 91 13.84 -14.93 -19.71
N SER A 92 12.51 -14.83 -19.56
CA SER A 92 11.88 -13.68 -18.89
C SER A 92 12.32 -13.57 -17.43
N ALA A 93 12.45 -14.69 -16.72
CA ALA A 93 12.93 -14.72 -15.35
C ALA A 93 14.39 -14.27 -15.25
N GLU A 94 15.26 -14.73 -16.15
CA GLU A 94 16.67 -14.33 -16.20
C GLU A 94 16.86 -12.84 -16.49
N LEU A 95 16.10 -12.29 -17.46
CA LEU A 95 16.20 -10.89 -17.85
C LEU A 95 15.68 -9.93 -16.78
N THR A 96 14.66 -10.33 -16.02
CA THR A 96 13.98 -9.45 -15.08
C THR A 96 14.39 -9.68 -13.62
N GLY A 97 14.99 -10.82 -13.30
CA GLY A 97 15.30 -11.25 -11.93
C GLY A 97 14.08 -11.71 -11.13
N TYR A 98 12.90 -11.80 -11.73
CA TYR A 98 11.67 -12.26 -11.07
C TYR A 98 11.34 -13.71 -11.46
N PRO A 99 10.68 -14.49 -10.58
CA PRO A 99 10.46 -15.93 -10.79
C PRO A 99 9.28 -16.21 -11.74
N PHE A 100 9.28 -15.61 -12.93
CA PHE A 100 8.30 -15.88 -13.98
C PHE A 100 8.32 -17.35 -14.39
N LYS A 101 7.14 -17.92 -14.59
CA LYS A 101 6.95 -19.32 -14.98
C LYS A 101 5.81 -19.45 -15.98
N SER A 102 5.84 -20.50 -16.80
CA SER A 102 4.71 -20.81 -17.67
C SER A 102 3.56 -21.37 -16.84
N CYS A 103 2.35 -20.80 -16.96
CA CYS A 103 1.21 -21.24 -16.16
C CYS A 103 0.83 -22.69 -16.50
N ALA A 104 0.63 -23.55 -15.50
CA ALA A 104 0.33 -24.97 -15.72
C ALA A 104 -0.95 -25.20 -16.56
N ASN A 105 -1.97 -24.36 -16.39
CA ASN A 105 -3.21 -24.44 -17.16
C ASN A 105 -3.38 -23.18 -18.03
N LYS A 106 -3.12 -23.33 -19.33
CA LYS A 106 -3.22 -22.22 -20.29
C LYS A 106 -4.65 -21.80 -20.61
N PHE A 107 -5.63 -22.68 -20.45
CA PHE A 107 -7.04 -22.29 -20.60
C PHE A 107 -7.42 -21.31 -19.50
N PHE A 108 -7.10 -21.63 -18.25
CA PHE A 108 -7.31 -20.74 -17.11
C PHE A 108 -6.62 -19.39 -17.32
N ALA A 109 -5.32 -19.40 -17.65
CA ALA A 109 -4.53 -18.18 -17.81
C ALA A 109 -5.02 -17.26 -18.95
N LEU A 110 -5.72 -17.80 -19.95
CA LEU A 110 -6.29 -17.04 -21.06
C LEU A 110 -7.75 -16.64 -20.84
N SER A 111 -8.54 -17.48 -20.16
CA SER A 111 -9.98 -17.26 -19.98
C SER A 111 -10.33 -16.42 -18.77
N ALA A 112 -9.44 -16.37 -17.78
CA ALA A 112 -9.65 -15.68 -16.52
C ALA A 112 -8.41 -14.90 -16.09
N HIS A 113 -8.63 -13.82 -15.33
CA HIS A 113 -7.58 -12.90 -14.90
C HIS A 113 -7.60 -12.74 -13.37
N ASP A 114 -7.85 -13.85 -12.66
CA ASP A 114 -8.12 -13.86 -11.22
C ASP A 114 -6.95 -13.32 -10.40
N ALA A 115 -5.71 -13.61 -10.82
CA ALA A 115 -4.51 -13.06 -10.17
C ALA A 115 -4.46 -11.52 -10.24
N LEU A 116 -4.88 -10.92 -11.36
CA LEU A 116 -4.97 -9.47 -11.51
C LEU A 116 -6.11 -8.89 -10.66
N VAL A 117 -7.27 -9.56 -10.62
CA VAL A 117 -8.41 -9.17 -9.78
C VAL A 117 -8.03 -9.18 -8.30
N ASN A 118 -7.39 -10.25 -7.82
CA ASN A 118 -6.94 -10.37 -6.44
C ASN A 118 -5.88 -9.31 -6.08
N THR A 119 -4.93 -9.06 -6.99
CA THR A 119 -3.93 -8.00 -6.81
C THR A 119 -4.60 -6.63 -6.71
N SER A 120 -5.55 -6.33 -7.60
CA SER A 120 -6.32 -5.08 -7.57
C SER A 120 -7.11 -4.92 -6.27
N ALA A 121 -7.68 -5.99 -5.74
CA ALA A 121 -8.35 -5.98 -4.43
C ALA A 121 -7.37 -5.68 -3.29
N ALA A 122 -6.17 -6.28 -3.28
CA ALA A 122 -5.16 -6.02 -2.26
C ALA A 122 -4.63 -4.57 -2.32
N ILE A 123 -4.43 -4.02 -3.52
CA ILE A 123 -4.07 -2.61 -3.71
C ILE A 123 -5.19 -1.69 -3.20
N ARG A 124 -6.46 -2.08 -3.37
CA ARG A 124 -7.59 -1.32 -2.83
C ARG A 124 -7.62 -1.31 -1.31
N THR A 125 -7.27 -2.42 -0.66
CA THR A 125 -7.08 -2.46 0.79
C THR A 125 -6.01 -1.48 1.24
N LEU A 126 -4.86 -1.43 0.55
CA LEU A 126 -3.82 -0.44 0.81
C LEU A 126 -4.36 1.00 0.63
N ALA A 127 -5.10 1.27 -0.44
CA ALA A 127 -5.67 2.59 -0.70
C ALA A 127 -6.64 3.04 0.40
N MET A 128 -7.46 2.12 0.94
CA MET A 128 -8.36 2.41 2.06
C MET A 128 -7.59 2.71 3.36
N ALA A 129 -6.51 1.97 3.63
CA ALA A 129 -5.62 2.25 4.76
C ALA A 129 -4.99 3.65 4.62
N LEU A 130 -4.42 3.96 3.46
CA LEU A 130 -3.81 5.27 3.17
C LEU A 130 -4.83 6.41 3.32
N MET A 131 -6.04 6.24 2.80
CA MET A 131 -7.13 7.21 2.94
C MET A 131 -7.45 7.47 4.42
N LYS A 132 -7.56 6.41 5.24
CA LYS A 132 -7.82 6.54 6.67
C LYS A 132 -6.68 7.27 7.38
N ILE A 133 -5.44 6.89 7.12
CA ILE A 133 -4.25 7.47 7.75
C ILE A 133 -4.09 8.95 7.38
N ALA A 134 -4.22 9.29 6.10
CA ALA A 134 -4.15 10.68 5.64
C ALA A 134 -5.27 11.54 6.26
N ASN A 135 -6.47 10.97 6.40
CA ASN A 135 -7.58 11.63 7.11
C ASN A 135 -7.26 11.89 8.59
N ASP A 136 -6.71 10.91 9.30
CA ASP A 136 -6.33 11.10 10.70
C ASP A 136 -5.27 12.20 10.82
N VAL A 137 -4.19 12.13 10.04
CA VAL A 137 -3.09 13.12 10.08
C VAL A 137 -3.61 14.53 9.85
N ARG A 138 -4.43 14.76 8.81
CA ARG A 138 -4.95 16.11 8.52
C ARG A 138 -5.93 16.61 9.58
N TRP A 139 -6.69 15.74 10.23
CA TRP A 139 -7.59 16.12 11.32
C TRP A 139 -6.81 16.44 12.59
N LEU A 140 -5.85 15.60 12.97
CA LEU A 140 -4.99 15.82 14.14
C LEU A 140 -4.17 17.10 14.00
N ALA A 141 -3.74 17.44 12.79
CA ALA A 141 -3.01 18.68 12.49
C ALA A 141 -3.91 19.91 12.23
N SER A 142 -5.24 19.76 12.27
CA SER A 142 -6.15 20.87 11.98
C SER A 142 -6.02 21.99 13.01
N GLY A 143 -5.86 23.23 12.57
CA GLY A 143 -5.53 24.34 13.45
C GLY A 143 -5.27 25.66 12.70
N PRO A 144 -4.50 26.61 13.26
CA PRO A 144 -3.72 26.48 14.49
C PRO A 144 -4.50 26.73 15.79
N ARG A 145 -5.75 27.23 15.73
CA ARG A 145 -6.53 27.59 16.94
C ARG A 145 -7.97 27.06 16.98
N CYS A 146 -8.53 26.73 15.81
CA CYS A 146 -9.95 26.39 15.66
C CYS A 146 -10.15 24.94 15.20
N GLY A 147 -9.20 24.05 15.51
CA GLY A 147 -9.22 22.64 15.14
C GLY A 147 -8.82 21.75 16.31
N ILE A 148 -8.34 20.54 16.01
CA ILE A 148 -7.84 19.60 17.03
C ILE A 148 -6.43 20.00 17.51
N GLY A 149 -5.51 20.25 16.58
CA GLY A 149 -4.16 20.78 16.87
C GLY A 149 -3.29 19.90 17.78
N GLU A 150 -3.38 18.58 17.64
CA GLU A 150 -2.62 17.62 18.46
C GLU A 150 -1.24 17.29 17.89
N ILE A 151 -1.03 17.48 16.57
CA ILE A 151 0.26 17.26 15.92
C ILE A 151 0.60 18.42 14.98
N ASP A 152 1.89 18.65 14.77
CA ASP A 152 2.41 19.55 13.73
C ASP A 152 2.85 18.75 12.49
N ILE A 153 2.67 19.34 11.31
CA ILE A 153 3.13 18.80 10.02
C ILE A 153 4.09 19.77 9.33
N PRO A 154 5.02 19.29 8.47
CA PRO A 154 5.96 20.17 7.78
C PRO A 154 5.28 21.20 6.88
N GLU A 155 5.76 22.43 6.92
CA GLU A 155 5.40 23.51 5.99
C GLU A 155 6.20 23.38 4.68
N ASN A 156 5.61 22.78 3.65
CA ASN A 156 6.29 22.52 2.38
C ASN A 156 5.99 23.56 1.29
N GLU A 157 4.79 24.14 1.29
CA GLU A 157 4.41 25.21 0.38
C GLU A 157 4.48 26.57 1.08
N PRO A 158 4.78 27.67 0.36
CA PRO A 158 4.74 29.01 0.94
C PRO A 158 3.35 29.29 1.51
N GLY A 159 3.25 29.32 2.84
CA GLY A 159 2.10 29.88 3.53
C GLY A 159 1.95 31.36 3.15
N SER A 160 0.73 31.88 3.24
CA SER A 160 0.55 33.33 3.08
C SER A 160 1.28 34.04 4.22
N SER A 161 2.17 34.99 3.92
CA SER A 161 2.95 35.73 4.93
C SER A 161 2.07 36.49 5.95
N ILE A 162 0.79 36.70 5.63
CA ILE A 162 -0.22 37.31 6.50
C ILE A 162 -0.85 36.31 7.51
N MET A 163 -0.67 35.00 7.30
CA MET A 163 -1.28 33.92 8.10
C MET A 163 -0.21 33.03 8.74
N PRO A 164 0.52 33.51 9.77
CA PRO A 164 1.55 32.72 10.44
C PRO A 164 0.98 31.47 11.11
N GLY A 165 1.68 30.34 10.99
CA GLY A 165 1.29 29.04 11.55
C GLY A 165 0.15 28.34 10.80
N LYS A 166 -0.30 28.88 9.66
CA LYS A 166 -1.25 28.18 8.78
C LYS A 166 -0.49 27.20 7.89
N VAL A 167 -0.69 25.91 8.15
CA VAL A 167 -0.16 24.83 7.31
C VAL A 167 -1.31 24.08 6.65
N ASN A 168 -1.28 23.96 5.33
CA ASN A 168 -2.23 23.13 4.61
C ASN A 168 -1.66 21.71 4.48
N PRO A 169 -2.43 20.64 4.77
CA PRO A 169 -1.99 19.26 4.61
C PRO A 169 -2.07 18.83 3.13
N THR A 170 -1.32 19.49 2.24
CA THR A 170 -1.40 19.32 0.77
C THR A 170 -1.01 17.93 0.26
N GLN A 171 -0.24 17.18 1.06
CA GLN A 171 0.16 15.80 0.76
C GLN A 171 -0.86 14.75 1.23
N CYS A 172 -1.84 15.15 2.06
CA CYS A 172 -2.89 14.27 2.60
C CYS A 172 -4.12 14.19 1.69
#